data_AF-A0A3N5FU05-F1
#
_entry.id   AF-A0A3N5FU05-F1
#
_cell.length_a   1.000
_cell.length_b   1.000
_cell.length_c   1.000
_cell.angle_alpha   90.00
_cell.angle_beta   90.00
_cell.angle_gamma   90.00
#
_symmetry.space_group_name_H-M   'P 1'
#
loop_
_entity.id
_entity.type
_entity.pdbx_description
1 polymer ?
#
loop_
_entity_poly.entity_id
_entity_poly.type
_entity_poly.pdbx_seq_one_letter_code
_entity_poly.pdbx_strand_id
1 'polypeptide(L)'
;MAPLSRRQFLQAGAVTLALPSLESLAAPAAAPPQRMVLICTAFGLYGPSFFPEKGGRDYEPSEYMTVLGDLRDKVTVFSGISHPEIGGDHASEACFLTGAKHPTGSNFRNTVSLDFQAAKHVGNATRIPLLALGTDDAFPLTHTTTGAGVPGLNRPSQVFARLFLAG
;
A
#
# COMPACT_ATOMS: atom_id res chain seq x y z
N MET A 1 44.25 -31.00 28.01
CA MET A 1 44.00 -30.45 26.66
C MET A 1 44.99 -31.08 25.70
N ALA A 2 44.53 -31.71 24.63
CA ALA A 2 45.43 -32.21 23.58
C ALA A 2 46.08 -31.02 22.85
N PRO A 3 47.38 -31.08 22.51
CA PRO A 3 48.06 -29.99 21.81
C PRO A 3 47.48 -29.82 20.39
N LEU A 4 47.18 -28.58 20.00
CA LEU A 4 46.75 -28.23 18.66
C LEU A 4 47.90 -28.45 17.67
N SER A 5 47.71 -29.35 16.70
CA SER A 5 48.71 -29.52 15.64
C SER A 5 48.65 -28.37 14.63
N ARG A 6 49.79 -28.02 14.03
CA ARG A 6 49.87 -27.04 12.94
C ARG A 6 48.88 -27.35 11.80
N ARG A 7 48.65 -28.63 11.52
CA ARG A 7 47.69 -29.10 10.51
C ARG A 7 46.25 -28.72 10.86
N GLN A 8 45.85 -28.93 12.11
CA GLN A 8 44.53 -28.56 12.59
C GLN A 8 44.33 -27.04 12.60
N PHE A 9 45.36 -26.28 13.00
CA PHE A 9 45.33 -24.82 12.96
C PHE A 9 45.15 -24.27 11.53
N LEU A 10 45.89 -24.82 10.56
CA LEU A 10 45.80 -24.40 9.16
C LEU A 10 44.46 -24.80 8.51
N GLN A 11 43.93 -25.99 8.84
CA GLN A 11 42.61 -26.43 8.33
C GLN A 11 41.47 -25.56 8.85
N ALA A 12 41.45 -25.27 10.15
CA ALA A 12 40.44 -24.40 10.76
C ALA A 12 40.56 -22.95 10.26
N GLY A 13 41.80 -22.43 10.15
CA GLY A 13 42.07 -21.08 9.65
C GLY A 13 41.63 -20.88 8.20
N ALA A 14 41.84 -21.87 7.33
CA ALA A 14 41.39 -21.81 5.93
C ALA A 14 39.86 -21.73 5.82
N VAL A 15 39.13 -22.48 6.66
CA VAL A 15 37.66 -22.42 6.70
C VAL A 15 37.19 -21.04 7.16
N THR A 16 37.80 -20.45 8.19
CA THR A 16 37.42 -19.10 8.66
C THR A 16 37.71 -17.99 7.65
N LEU A 17 38.75 -18.14 6.82
CA LEU A 17 39.08 -17.19 5.76
C LEU A 17 38.18 -17.35 4.53
N ALA A 18 37.68 -18.56 4.27
CA ALA A 18 36.75 -18.86 3.18
C ALA A 18 35.28 -18.61 3.56
N LEU A 19 34.92 -18.54 4.85
CA LEU A 19 33.54 -18.30 5.29
C LEU A 19 32.92 -17.02 4.69
N PRO A 20 33.61 -15.86 4.69
CA PRO A 20 33.06 -14.64 4.10
C PRO A 20 32.88 -14.71 2.57
N SER A 21 33.65 -15.54 1.87
CA SER A 21 33.46 -15.73 0.43
C SER A 21 32.28 -16.66 0.11
N LEU A 22 31.75 -17.43 1.07
CA LEU A 22 30.48 -18.14 0.90
C LEU A 22 29.27 -17.19 0.87
N GLU A 23 29.33 -15.98 1.45
CA GLU A 23 28.29 -14.96 1.26
C GLU A 23 28.19 -14.53 -0.22
N SER A 24 29.25 -14.68 -1.01
CA SER A 24 29.21 -14.43 -2.46
C SER A 24 28.47 -15.51 -3.26
N LEU A 25 28.24 -16.69 -2.64
CA LEU A 25 27.41 -17.75 -3.20
C LEU A 25 25.94 -17.62 -2.76
N ALA A 26 25.64 -16.72 -1.82
CA ALA A 26 24.27 -16.40 -1.50
C ALA A 26 23.64 -15.73 -2.72
N ALA A 27 22.52 -16.28 -3.19
CA ALA A 27 21.74 -15.62 -4.22
C ALA A 27 21.41 -14.19 -3.74
N PRO A 28 21.54 -13.17 -4.60
CA PRO A 28 21.16 -11.82 -4.21
C PRO A 28 19.74 -11.86 -3.66
N ALA A 29 19.55 -11.27 -2.48
CA ALA A 29 18.25 -11.23 -1.84
C ALA A 29 17.24 -10.67 -2.85
N ALA A 30 16.15 -11.40 -3.08
CA ALA A 30 15.10 -10.95 -3.97
C ALA A 30 14.64 -9.55 -3.54
N ALA A 31 14.48 -8.65 -4.50
CA ALA A 31 14.02 -7.30 -4.21
C ALA A 31 12.70 -7.37 -3.41
N PRO A 32 12.52 -6.53 -2.39
CA PRO A 32 11.29 -6.54 -1.61
C PRO A 32 10.10 -6.27 -2.52
N PRO A 33 8.98 -6.98 -2.37
CA PRO A 33 7.85 -6.82 -3.26
C PRO A 33 7.25 -5.42 -3.10
N GLN A 34 6.91 -4.80 -4.23
CA GLN A 34 6.22 -3.52 -4.24
C GLN A 34 4.78 -3.69 -3.74
N ARG A 35 4.29 -2.71 -2.98
CA ARG A 35 2.96 -2.71 -2.38
C ARG A 35 2.29 -1.38 -2.67
N MET A 36 0.97 -1.41 -2.83
CA MET A 36 0.16 -0.22 -3.02
C MET A 36 -0.81 -0.10 -1.84
N VAL A 37 -0.97 1.12 -1.35
CA VAL A 37 -1.95 1.47 -0.32
C VAL A 37 -2.79 2.61 -0.86
N LEU A 38 -4.10 2.42 -0.86
CA LEU A 38 -5.07 3.43 -1.28
C LEU A 38 -5.94 3.74 -0.06
N ILE A 39 -6.00 5.02 0.31
CA ILE A 39 -6.73 5.48 1.49
C ILE A 39 -7.79 6.46 0.99
N CYS A 40 -9.05 6.16 1.30
CA CYS A 40 -10.13 7.12 1.16
C CYS A 40 -10.29 7.84 2.50
N THR A 41 -10.12 9.16 2.52
CA THR A 41 -10.53 9.98 3.67
C THR A 41 -12.01 10.29 3.50
N ALA A 42 -12.87 9.54 4.21
CA ALA A 42 -14.32 9.73 4.16
C ALA A 42 -14.68 11.21 4.39
N PHE A 43 -15.65 11.71 3.64
CA PHE A 43 -16.05 13.13 3.60
C PHE A 43 -14.99 14.14 3.14
N GLY A 44 -13.79 13.67 2.79
CA GLY A 44 -12.69 14.50 2.32
C GLY A 44 -11.96 15.25 3.44
N LEU A 45 -11.14 16.21 3.03
CA LEU A 45 -10.39 17.10 3.90
C LEU A 45 -10.84 18.54 3.66
N TYR A 46 -10.66 19.42 4.65
CA TYR A 46 -10.85 20.85 4.43
C TYR A 46 -9.78 21.37 3.46
N GLY A 47 -10.21 21.59 2.21
CA GLY A 47 -9.34 21.92 1.07
C GLY A 47 -8.35 23.06 1.33
N PRO A 48 -8.77 24.22 1.89
CA PRO A 48 -7.87 25.35 2.17
C PRO A 48 -6.72 25.03 3.14
N SER A 49 -6.88 24.06 4.04
CA SER A 49 -5.80 23.61 4.94
C SER A 49 -5.00 22.43 4.37
N PHE A 50 -5.46 21.79 3.30
CA PHE A 50 -4.79 20.65 2.67
C PHE A 50 -4.00 21.02 1.41
N PHE A 51 -4.57 21.78 0.47
CA PHE A 51 -3.92 22.06 -0.80
C PHE A 51 -2.92 23.23 -0.68
N PRO A 52 -1.69 23.09 -1.18
CA PRO A 52 -0.76 24.22 -1.30
C PRO A 52 -1.32 25.32 -2.21
N GLU A 53 -1.02 26.58 -1.91
CA GLU A 53 -1.44 27.73 -2.72
C GLU A 53 -0.76 27.77 -4.10
N LYS A 54 0.47 27.27 -4.19
CA LYS A 54 1.29 27.23 -5.41
C LYS A 54 1.68 25.80 -5.73
N GLY A 55 1.76 25.49 -7.02
CA GLY A 55 2.31 24.21 -7.50
C GLY A 55 3.83 24.23 -7.61
N GLY A 56 4.39 23.09 -8.01
CA GLY A 56 5.82 22.91 -8.26
C GLY A 56 6.51 22.08 -7.19
N ARG A 57 7.77 21.68 -7.41
CA ARG A 57 8.50 20.85 -6.46
C ARG A 57 8.74 21.57 -5.13
N ASP A 58 8.81 22.89 -5.12
CA ASP A 58 9.20 23.71 -3.96
C ASP A 58 8.02 24.53 -3.41
N TYR A 59 6.79 23.99 -3.49
CA TYR A 59 5.64 24.64 -2.84
C TYR A 59 5.84 24.72 -1.32
N GLU A 60 5.35 25.81 -0.73
CA GLU A 60 5.21 25.94 0.72
C GLU A 60 4.11 25.00 1.22
N PRO A 61 4.38 24.17 2.25
CA PRO A 61 3.39 23.23 2.76
C PRO A 61 2.18 23.97 3.33
N SER A 62 0.98 23.48 3.04
CA SER A 62 -0.25 23.88 3.73
C SER A 62 -0.25 23.39 5.18
N GLU A 63 -1.19 23.88 5.99
CA GLU A 63 -1.34 23.53 7.41
C GLU A 63 -1.26 22.01 7.66
N TYR A 64 -2.05 21.20 6.95
CA TYR A 64 -2.08 19.75 7.15
C TYR A 64 -0.83 19.05 6.62
N MET A 65 -0.17 19.63 5.61
CA MET A 65 1.04 19.05 5.03
C MET A 65 2.27 19.25 5.91
N THR A 66 2.24 20.19 6.87
CA THR A 66 3.33 20.35 7.85
C THR A 66 3.61 19.06 8.64
N VAL A 67 2.59 18.22 8.84
CA VAL A 67 2.70 16.93 9.53
C VAL A 67 3.60 15.94 8.78
N LEU A 68 3.79 16.10 7.46
CA LEU A 68 4.63 15.21 6.67
C LEU A 68 6.12 15.36 6.97
N GLY A 69 6.56 16.53 7.47
CA GLY A 69 7.95 16.80 7.84
C GLY A 69 8.94 16.36 6.75
N ASP A 70 9.90 15.51 7.13
CA ASP A 70 10.96 15.00 6.25
C ASP A 70 10.45 14.10 5.10
N LEU A 71 9.18 13.70 5.11
CA LEU A 71 8.57 12.93 4.01
C LEU A 71 8.08 13.81 2.86
N ARG A 72 8.14 15.14 3.00
CA ARG A 72 7.60 16.10 2.03
C ARG A 72 8.14 15.87 0.60
N ASP A 73 9.41 15.54 0.44
CA ASP A 73 10.02 15.26 -0.87
C ASP A 73 9.60 13.90 -1.49
N LYS A 74 8.85 13.09 -0.74
CA LYS A 74 8.29 11.80 -1.19
C LYS A 74 6.79 11.88 -1.47
N VAL A 75 6.19 13.06 -1.36
CA VAL A 75 4.75 13.26 -1.53
C VAL A 75 4.49 14.20 -2.69
N THR A 76 3.58 13.80 -3.57
CA THR A 76 3.02 14.65 -4.62
C THR A 76 1.54 14.87 -4.33
N VAL A 77 1.11 16.12 -4.32
CA VAL A 77 -0.29 16.49 -4.16
C VAL A 77 -0.86 16.92 -5.49
N PHE A 78 -2.02 16.36 -5.83
CA PHE A 78 -2.79 16.74 -7.00
C PHE A 78 -4.05 17.46 -6.56
N SER A 79 -4.35 18.61 -7.17
CA SER A 79 -5.56 19.40 -6.93
C SER A 79 -6.30 19.66 -8.25
N GLY A 80 -7.58 20.03 -8.15
CA GLY A 80 -8.40 20.32 -9.34
C GLY A 80 -8.81 19.09 -10.16
N ILE A 81 -8.64 17.88 -9.61
CA ILE A 81 -9.06 16.63 -10.25
C ILE A 81 -10.40 16.19 -9.66
N SER A 82 -11.33 15.78 -10.52
CA SER A 82 -12.57 15.14 -10.12
C SER A 82 -12.98 14.12 -11.18
N HIS A 83 -13.70 13.08 -10.76
CA HIS A 83 -14.32 12.16 -11.69
C HIS A 83 -15.58 12.80 -12.29
N PRO A 84 -15.77 12.74 -13.62
CA PRO A 84 -16.95 13.30 -14.26
C PRO A 84 -18.21 12.54 -13.81
N GLU A 85 -19.30 13.28 -13.62
CA GLU A 85 -20.64 12.71 -13.38
C GLU A 85 -20.81 11.92 -12.07
N ILE A 86 -19.90 12.11 -11.11
CA ILE A 86 -20.02 11.53 -9.75
C ILE A 86 -20.63 12.55 -8.77
N GLY A 87 -20.23 13.82 -8.88
CA GLY A 87 -20.57 14.85 -7.92
C GLY A 87 -19.64 14.85 -6.70
N GLY A 88 -20.03 15.57 -5.64
CA GLY A 88 -19.21 15.75 -4.43
C GLY A 88 -19.97 15.47 -3.13
N ASP A 89 -21.04 14.68 -3.19
CA ASP A 89 -21.79 14.27 -2.00
C ASP A 89 -21.15 13.04 -1.33
N HIS A 90 -21.76 12.57 -0.24
CA HIS A 90 -21.28 11.41 0.52
C HIS A 90 -21.30 10.11 -0.29
N ALA A 91 -22.18 9.97 -1.28
CA ALA A 91 -22.27 8.77 -2.09
C ALA A 91 -21.09 8.64 -3.07
N SER A 92 -20.37 9.73 -3.34
CA SER A 92 -19.16 9.70 -4.17
C SER A 92 -18.06 8.76 -3.65
N GLU A 93 -18.05 8.44 -2.35
CA GLU A 93 -17.08 7.51 -1.75
C GLU A 93 -17.13 6.13 -2.39
N ALA A 94 -18.33 5.64 -2.75
CA ALA A 94 -18.53 4.36 -3.41
C ALA A 94 -17.78 4.28 -4.77
N CYS A 95 -17.43 5.42 -5.36
CA CYS A 95 -16.78 5.48 -6.67
C CYS A 95 -15.29 5.79 -6.62
N PHE A 96 -14.70 5.92 -5.43
CA PHE A 96 -13.32 6.38 -5.23
C PHE A 96 -12.29 5.63 -6.08
N LEU A 97 -12.39 4.30 -6.15
CA LEU A 97 -11.44 3.46 -6.89
C LEU A 97 -11.95 2.99 -8.26
N THR A 98 -13.18 3.34 -8.63
CA THR A 98 -13.86 2.77 -9.81
C THR A 98 -14.21 3.83 -10.84
N GLY A 99 -14.38 5.10 -10.42
CA GLY A 99 -14.86 6.18 -11.27
C GLY A 99 -16.28 5.95 -11.82
N ALA A 100 -17.07 5.08 -11.18
CA ALA A 100 -18.44 4.79 -11.61
C ALA A 100 -19.34 6.04 -11.51
N LYS A 101 -20.17 6.28 -12.52
CA LYS A 101 -20.97 7.50 -12.63
C LYS A 101 -22.28 7.38 -11.86
N HIS A 102 -22.83 8.52 -11.42
CA HIS A 102 -24.15 8.65 -10.81
C HIS A 102 -24.37 7.75 -9.56
N PRO A 103 -23.57 7.88 -8.50
CA PRO A 103 -23.66 7.05 -7.29
C PRO A 103 -25.03 7.09 -6.58
N THR A 104 -25.78 8.18 -6.76
CA THR A 104 -27.12 8.37 -6.18
C THR A 104 -28.27 7.90 -7.08
N GLY A 105 -27.96 7.43 -8.30
CA GLY A 105 -28.96 6.94 -9.24
C GLY A 105 -29.56 5.60 -8.80
N SER A 106 -30.87 5.41 -9.01
CA SER A 106 -31.57 4.16 -8.63
C SER A 106 -31.03 2.91 -9.33
N ASN A 107 -30.37 3.07 -10.47
CA ASN A 107 -29.74 2.01 -11.26
C ASN A 107 -28.21 2.01 -11.13
N PHE A 108 -27.66 2.65 -10.11
CA PHE A 108 -26.22 2.69 -9.89
C PHE A 108 -25.65 1.27 -9.79
N ARG A 109 -24.61 1.03 -10.56
CA ARG A 109 -23.83 -0.21 -10.52
C ARG A 109 -22.37 0.18 -10.58
N ASN A 110 -21.59 -0.41 -9.67
CA ASN A 110 -20.16 -0.18 -9.68
C ASN A 110 -19.46 -0.96 -10.81
N THR A 111 -18.19 -0.67 -11.00
CA THR A 111 -17.30 -1.37 -11.94
C THR A 111 -16.05 -1.86 -11.22
N VAL A 112 -15.14 -2.50 -11.94
CA VAL A 112 -13.85 -2.96 -11.39
C VAL A 112 -13.09 -1.80 -10.75
N SER A 113 -12.55 -2.04 -9.55
CA SER A 113 -11.73 -1.05 -8.86
C SER A 113 -10.25 -1.14 -9.22
N LEU A 114 -9.55 0.00 -9.09
CA LEU A 114 -8.12 0.13 -9.38
C LEU A 114 -7.26 -0.88 -8.62
N ASP A 115 -7.50 -1.03 -7.31
CA ASP A 115 -6.79 -1.99 -6.45
C ASP A 115 -7.06 -3.44 -6.85
N PHE A 116 -8.30 -3.79 -7.19
CA PHE A 116 -8.64 -5.13 -7.68
C PHE A 116 -7.91 -5.45 -8.98
N GLN A 117 -7.82 -4.48 -9.89
CA GLN A 117 -7.07 -4.64 -11.13
C GLN A 117 -5.56 -4.72 -10.88
N ALA A 118 -5.01 -3.88 -10.00
CA ALA A 118 -3.60 -3.90 -9.64
C ALA A 118 -3.19 -5.24 -9.01
N ALA A 119 -4.02 -5.79 -8.12
CA ALA A 119 -3.78 -7.08 -7.47
C ALA A 119 -3.62 -8.24 -8.46
N LYS A 120 -4.25 -8.20 -9.64
CA LYS A 120 -4.04 -9.22 -10.69
C LYS A 120 -2.64 -9.18 -11.30
N HIS A 121 -1.99 -8.03 -11.27
CA HIS A 121 -0.68 -7.83 -11.86
C HIS A 121 0.45 -8.07 -10.85
N VAL A 122 0.30 -7.57 -9.62
CA VAL A 122 1.38 -7.62 -8.60
C VAL A 122 1.11 -8.60 -7.46
N GLY A 123 -0.09 -9.17 -7.37
CA GLY A 123 -0.51 -9.98 -6.23
C GLY A 123 0.26 -11.29 -6.06
N ASN A 124 0.86 -11.83 -7.12
CA ASN A 124 1.70 -13.02 -7.04
C ASN A 124 3.06 -12.75 -6.37
N ALA A 125 3.45 -11.48 -6.21
CA ALA A 125 4.68 -11.09 -5.53
C ALA A 125 4.49 -10.93 -4.01
N THR A 126 3.25 -10.94 -3.50
CA THR A 126 2.94 -10.74 -2.09
C THR A 126 2.17 -11.93 -1.51
N ARG A 127 2.36 -12.22 -0.22
CA ARG A 127 1.61 -13.29 0.47
C ARG A 127 0.09 -13.05 0.43
N ILE A 128 -0.30 -11.78 0.51
CA ILE A 128 -1.69 -11.33 0.42
C ILE A 128 -1.78 -10.44 -0.83
N PRO A 129 -2.50 -10.88 -1.88
CA PRO A 129 -2.57 -10.14 -3.14
C PRO A 129 -3.44 -8.88 -3.03
N LEU A 130 -4.44 -8.91 -2.14
CA LEU A 130 -5.41 -7.84 -1.93
C LEU A 130 -5.91 -7.91 -0.49
N LEU A 131 -5.91 -6.76 0.19
CA LEU A 131 -6.43 -6.60 1.54
C LEU A 131 -7.41 -5.43 1.57
N ALA A 132 -8.70 -5.73 1.40
CA ALA A 132 -9.75 -4.74 1.55
C ALA A 132 -9.94 -4.41 3.04
N LEU A 133 -9.80 -3.14 3.38
CA LEU A 133 -9.98 -2.61 4.73
C LEU A 133 -11.11 -1.59 4.72
N GLY A 134 -11.79 -1.44 5.86
CA GLY A 134 -12.82 -0.44 6.03
C GLY A 134 -12.96 -0.03 7.48
N THR A 135 -13.62 1.09 7.73
CA THR A 135 -14.15 1.44 9.05
C THR A 135 -15.53 0.82 9.23
N ASP A 136 -16.07 0.82 10.46
CA ASP A 136 -17.44 0.36 10.69
C ASP A 136 -18.42 1.16 9.81
N ASP A 137 -19.38 0.45 9.22
CA ASP A 137 -20.43 0.95 8.31
C ASP A 137 -19.96 1.57 6.97
N ALA A 138 -18.69 1.40 6.59
CA ALA A 138 -18.20 1.88 5.30
C ALA A 138 -18.68 1.01 4.12
N PHE A 139 -19.07 1.67 3.03
CA PHE A 139 -19.28 1.00 1.74
C PHE A 139 -17.99 0.31 1.28
N PRO A 140 -18.08 -0.83 0.57
CA PRO A 140 -16.89 -1.47 0.03
C PRO A 140 -16.17 -0.51 -0.93
N LEU A 141 -14.89 -0.23 -0.69
CA LEU A 141 -14.06 0.57 -1.62
C LEU A 141 -13.55 -0.29 -2.79
N THR A 142 -13.39 -1.58 -2.55
CA THR A 142 -12.87 -2.53 -3.53
C THR A 142 -14.01 -3.24 -4.24
N HIS A 143 -13.94 -3.32 -5.57
CA HIS A 143 -14.96 -3.93 -6.41
C HIS A 143 -14.35 -4.91 -7.43
N THR A 144 -14.98 -6.07 -7.56
CA THR A 144 -14.58 -7.10 -8.54
C THR A 144 -14.89 -6.64 -9.98
N THR A 145 -14.49 -7.45 -10.97
CA THR A 145 -14.81 -7.19 -12.39
C THR A 145 -16.29 -7.08 -12.71
N THR A 146 -17.16 -7.63 -11.87
CA THR A 146 -18.61 -7.54 -12.04
C THR A 146 -19.22 -6.34 -11.31
N GLY A 147 -18.40 -5.51 -10.65
CA GLY A 147 -18.84 -4.41 -9.80
C GLY A 147 -19.28 -4.83 -8.40
N ALA A 148 -19.16 -6.11 -8.04
CA ALA A 148 -19.54 -6.60 -6.71
C ALA A 148 -18.53 -6.08 -5.67
N GLY A 149 -19.05 -5.52 -4.57
CA GLY A 149 -18.21 -5.03 -3.48
C GLY A 149 -17.52 -6.17 -2.75
N VAL A 150 -16.22 -6.01 -2.48
CA VAL A 150 -15.45 -6.93 -1.63
C VAL A 150 -15.59 -6.47 -0.18
N PRO A 151 -16.05 -7.33 0.74
CA PRO A 151 -16.17 -6.96 2.15
C PRO A 151 -14.84 -6.52 2.74
N GLY A 152 -14.81 -5.33 3.32
CA GLY A 152 -13.64 -4.81 4.04
C GLY A 152 -13.48 -5.46 5.40
N LEU A 153 -12.24 -5.69 5.81
CA LEU A 153 -11.92 -6.02 7.20
C LEU A 153 -11.90 -4.74 8.02
N ASN A 154 -12.79 -4.66 9.02
CA ASN A 154 -12.94 -3.53 9.92
C ASN A 154 -12.44 -3.79 11.35
N ARG A 155 -12.11 -5.04 11.68
CA ARG A 155 -11.64 -5.43 13.01
C ARG A 155 -10.12 -5.60 13.02
N PRO A 156 -9.35 -4.75 13.74
CA PRO A 156 -7.89 -4.85 13.79
C PRO A 156 -7.38 -6.23 14.23
N SER A 157 -8.08 -6.90 15.14
CA SER A 157 -7.73 -8.26 15.57
C SER A 157 -7.82 -9.30 14.46
N GLN A 158 -8.80 -9.19 13.56
CA GLN A 158 -8.92 -10.09 12.41
C GLN A 158 -7.84 -9.79 11.35
N VAL A 159 -7.54 -8.50 11.13
CA VAL A 159 -6.44 -8.09 10.24
C VAL A 159 -5.12 -8.63 10.76
N PHE A 160 -4.83 -8.45 12.05
CA PHE A 160 -3.62 -8.98 12.69
C PHE A 160 -3.54 -10.51 12.58
N ALA A 161 -4.61 -11.23 12.93
CA ALA A 161 -4.64 -12.68 12.83
C ALA A 161 -4.36 -13.17 11.40
N ARG A 162 -4.93 -12.50 10.40
CA ARG A 162 -4.71 -12.82 8.98
C ARG A 162 -3.28 -12.52 8.52
N LEU A 163 -2.66 -11.46 9.04
CA LEU A 163 -1.30 -11.05 8.70
C LEU A 163 -0.21 -11.85 9.43
N PHE A 164 -0.47 -12.32 10.65
CA PHE A 164 0.60 -12.83 11.51
C PHE A 164 0.35 -14.20 12.15
N LEU A 165 -0.90 -14.67 12.24
CA LEU A 165 -1.22 -15.95 12.90
C LEU A 165 -1.60 -17.06 11.91
N ALA A 166 -2.21 -16.70 10.78
CA ALA A 166 -2.45 -17.62 9.68
C ALA A 166 -1.16 -17.75 8.84
N GLY A 167 -0.26 -18.63 9.28
CA GLY A 167 1.00 -18.97 8.63
C GLY A 167 1.18 -20.48 8.59
#